data_AF-A0A7I7VQS3-F1
#
_entry.id   AF-A0A7I7VQS3-F1
#
_cell.length_a   1.000
_cell.length_b   1.000
_cell.length_c   1.000
_cell.angle_alpha   90.00
_cell.angle_beta   90.00
_cell.angle_gamma   90.00
#
_symmetry.space_group_name_H-M   'P 1'
#
loop_
_entity.id
_entity.type
_entity.pdbx_description
1 polymer ?
#
loop_
_entity_poly.entity_id
_entity_poly.type
_entity_poly.pdbx_seq_one_letter_code
_entity_poly.pdbx_strand_id
1 'polypeptide(L)' 'MGEAMEEVGGDGFLLSPTVTRRNIAEIADGLAPALRKRGLIRDGYHHSTFRENLLEF' A
#
# COMPACT_ATOMS: atom_id res chain seq x y z
N MET A 1 -2.11 5.78 -8.54
CA MET A 1 -1.25 5.71 -7.35
C MET A 1 0.17 6.13 -7.71
N GLY A 2 0.81 5.56 -8.74
CA GLY A 2 2.09 6.05 -9.27
C GLY A 2 2.10 7.55 -9.61
N GLU A 3 1.23 8.01 -10.52
CA GLU A 3 1.14 9.44 -10.87
C GLU A 3 0.93 10.37 -9.67
N ALA A 4 0.06 9.98 -8.73
CA ALA A 4 -0.19 10.75 -7.52
C ALA A 4 1.01 10.75 -6.55
N MET A 5 1.76 9.64 -6.43
CA MET A 5 2.99 9.60 -5.63
C MET A 5 4.10 10.42 -6.27
N GLU A 6 4.24 10.35 -7.59
CA GLU A 6 5.22 11.12 -8.36
C GLU A 6 4.96 12.63 -8.26
N GLU A 7 3.70 13.05 -8.26
CA GLU A 7 3.32 14.47 -8.12
C GLU A 7 3.54 14.99 -6.69
N VAL A 8 3.19 14.18 -5.68
CA VAL A 8 3.18 14.62 -4.27
C VAL A 8 4.53 14.39 -3.59
N GLY A 9 5.38 13.50 -4.13
CA GLY A 9 6.68 13.14 -3.56
C GLY A 9 6.58 12.38 -2.22
N GLY A 10 5.47 11.65 -2.00
CA GLY A 10 5.22 10.92 -0.76
C GLY A 10 5.56 9.43 -0.85
N ASP A 11 6.06 8.87 0.25
CA ASP A 11 6.46 7.46 0.35
C ASP A 11 5.27 6.49 0.61
N GLY A 12 4.05 7.02 0.72
CA GLY A 12 2.86 6.21 0.98
C GLY A 12 1.58 7.01 1.19
N PHE A 13 0.51 6.29 1.56
CA PHE A 13 -0.83 6.85 1.79
C PHE A 13 -1.37 6.47 3.16
N LEU A 14 -2.07 7.42 3.79
CA LEU A 14 -3.00 7.12 4.88
C LEU A 14 -4.39 6.87 4.29
N LEU A 15 -4.87 5.63 4.40
CA LEU A 15 -6.22 5.27 3.95
C LEU A 15 -7.23 5.56 5.05
N SER A 16 -8.22 6.41 4.76
CA SER A 16 -9.29 6.79 5.70
C SER A 16 -10.71 6.42 5.23
N PRO A 17 -10.97 5.17 4.79
CA PRO A 17 -12.34 4.73 4.54
C PRO A 17 -13.09 4.54 5.86
N THR A 18 -14.43 4.45 5.82
CA THR A 18 -15.17 3.88 6.95
C THR A 18 -14.65 2.47 7.22
N VAL A 19 -14.24 2.19 8.46
CA VAL A 19 -13.62 0.91 8.83
C VAL A 19 -14.69 -0.17 8.91
N THR A 20 -14.96 -0.80 7.76
CA THR A 20 -15.85 -1.95 7.63
C THR A 20 -15.09 -3.10 7.00
N ARG A 21 -15.50 -4.34 7.30
CA ARG A 21 -14.90 -5.53 6.69
C ARG A 21 -14.96 -5.50 5.16
N ARG A 22 -16.07 -4.99 4.61
CA ARG A 22 -16.26 -4.82 3.17
C ARG A 22 -15.24 -3.86 2.57
N ASN A 23 -15.07 -2.68 3.14
CA ASN A 23 -14.12 -1.69 2.61
C ASN A 23 -12.68 -2.19 2.68
N ILE A 24 -12.32 -2.90 3.76
CA ILE A 24 -11.01 -3.53 3.89
C ILE A 24 -10.81 -4.59 2.80
N ALA A 25 -11.81 -5.45 2.56
CA ALA A 25 -11.74 -6.48 1.53
C ALA A 25 -11.66 -5.89 0.11
N GLU A 26 -12.42 -4.84 -0.19
CA GLU A 26 -12.36 -4.16 -1.49
C GLU A 26 -10.95 -3.60 -1.78
N ILE A 27 -10.26 -3.08 -0.76
CA ILE A 27 -8.88 -2.60 -0.89
C ILE A 27 -7.90 -3.78 -0.99
N ALA A 28 -7.97 -4.73 -0.06
CA ALA A 28 -7.01 -5.83 0.06
C ALA A 28 -7.10 -6.84 -1.09
N ASP A 29 -8.31 -7.18 -1.52
CA ASP A 29 -8.57 -8.20 -2.55
C ASP A 29 -8.81 -7.59 -3.93
N GLY A 30 -9.18 -6.30 -4.00
CA GLY A 30 -9.41 -5.58 -5.25
C GLY A 30 -8.22 -4.72 -5.69
N LEU A 31 -7.91 -3.67 -4.93
CA LEU A 31 -6.89 -2.70 -5.31
C LEU A 31 -5.45 -3.24 -5.15
N ALA A 32 -5.15 -3.90 -4.03
CA ALA A 32 -3.80 -4.32 -3.70
C ALA A 32 -3.17 -5.26 -4.76
N PRO A 33 -3.88 -6.25 -5.34
CA PRO A 33 -3.32 -7.09 -6.40
C PRO A 33 -2.96 -6.30 -7.66
N ALA A 34 -3.77 -5.33 -8.05
CA ALA A 34 -3.51 -4.49 -9.21
C ALA A 34 -2.26 -3.61 -9.02
N LEU A 35 -2.04 -3.11 -7.80
CA LEU A 35 -0.85 -2.33 -7.45
C LEU A 35 0.42 -3.21 -7.39
N ARG A 36 0.33 -4.42 -6.81
CA ARG A 36 1.45 -5.38 -6.80
C ARG A 36 1.91 -5.74 -8.21
N LYS A 37 0.97 -6.00 -9.13
CA LYS A 37 1.29 -6.29 -10.53
C LYS A 37 2.07 -5.16 -11.22
N ARG A 38 1.94 -3.93 -10.72
CA ARG A 38 2.63 -2.74 -11.21
C ARG A 38 3.90 -2.39 -10.42
N GLY A 39 4.25 -3.18 -9.40
CA GLY A 39 5.40 -2.91 -8.52
C GLY A 39 5.20 -1.69 -7.61
N LEU A 40 3.96 -1.26 -7.38
CA LEU A 40 3.66 -0.03 -6.63
C LEU A 40 3.48 -0.25 -5.12
N ILE A 41 3.38 -1.51 -4.67
CA ILE A 41 3.34 -1.89 -3.25
C ILE A 41 4.11 -3.21 -3.06
N ARG A 42 4.57 -3.48 -1.83
CA ARG A 42 5.22 -4.77 -1.47
C ARG A 42 4.33 -5.98 -1.73
N ASP A 43 4.96 -7.11 -2.01
CA ASP A 43 4.31 -8.42 -2.10
C ASP A 43 4.41 -9.25 -0.81
N GLY A 44 5.36 -8.93 0.06
CA GLY A 44 5.55 -9.55 1.38
C GLY A 44 6.13 -8.60 2.42
N TYR A 45 6.44 -9.14 3.60
CA TYR A 45 7.22 -8.46 4.64
C TYR A 45 8.53 -9.21 4.79
N HIS A 46 9.64 -8.55 4.48
CA HIS A 46 10.97 -9.18 4.45
C HIS A 46 11.71 -9.08 5.79
N HIS A 47 11.23 -8.21 6.69
CA HIS A 47 11.88 -7.93 7.95
C HIS A 47 10.97 -8.17 9.15
N SER A 48 11.60 -8.28 10.33
CA SER A 48 10.91 -8.62 11.58
C SER A 48 10.29 -7.40 12.28
N THR A 49 10.84 -6.22 12.09
CA THR A 49 10.37 -5.01 12.76
C THR A 49 9.63 -4.08 11.81
N PHE A 50 8.73 -3.28 12.37
CA PHE A 50 7.99 -2.28 11.59
C PHE A 50 8.93 -1.24 10.95
N ARG A 51 9.95 -0.78 11.70
CA ARG A 51 10.93 0.20 11.21
C ARG A 51 11.67 -0.31 9.98
N GLU A 52 12.14 -1.55 9.99
CA GLU A 52 12.87 -2.13 8.86
C GLU A 52 11.97 -2.22 7.60
N ASN A 53 10.73 -2.69 7.75
CA ASN A 53 9.78 -2.76 6.63
C ASN A 53 9.29 -1.37 6.14
N LEU A 54 9.53 -0.29 6.89
CA LEU A 54 9.24 1.06 6.44
C LEU A 54 10.39 1.65 5.60
N LEU A 55 11.63 1.26 5.88
CA LEU A 55 12.84 1.77 5.21
C LEU A 55 13.18 1.03 3.91
N GLU A 56 12.31 0.14 3.45
CA GLU A 56 12.47 -0.62 2.21
C GLU A 56 12.10 0.19 0.94
N PHE A 57 11.46 1.36 1.11
CA PHE A 57 10.88 2.18 0.03
C PHE A 57 11.68 3.45 -0.23
#